data_AF-A0A438AJ10-F1
#
_entry.id   AF-A0A438AJ10-F1
#
_cell.length_a   1.000
_cell.length_b   1.000
_cell.length_c   1.000
_cell.angle_alpha   90.00
_cell.angle_beta   90.00
_cell.angle_gamma   90.00
#
_symmetry.space_group_name_H-M   'P 1'
#
loop_
_entity.id
_entity.type
_entity.pdbx_description
1 polymer ?
#
loop_
_entity_poly.entity_id
_entity_poly.type
_entity_poly.pdbx_seq_one_letter_code
_entity_poly.pdbx_strand_id
1 'polypeptide(L)'
;MRLISLSTLAALAACPVAADELDTQAVALFEAAFSDDICPLYFDDPAAPERYDITRGEGEGTLTVFAFTCDFGAYNRVDAFVIQTNLDGLHVASFAQPALDLTYTDENNTMESELAHLGIAGYETTATLINAAVDERTGQIVTQEKWRGVGDAMSAGTWDLTLQGYVLRDYEVDASYDGELNPVSLLKNGQPVD
;
A
#
# COMPACT_ATOMS: atom_id res chain seq x y z
N MET A 1 -31.89 6.12 -66.28
CA MET A 1 -31.56 6.90 -65.07
C MET A 1 -31.52 5.93 -63.89
N ARG A 2 -30.34 5.39 -63.56
CA ARG A 2 -30.15 4.42 -62.47
C ARG A 2 -29.58 5.17 -61.27
N LEU A 3 -30.35 5.26 -60.19
CA LEU A 3 -29.90 5.81 -58.91
C LEU A 3 -29.25 4.68 -58.10
N ILE A 4 -27.94 4.79 -57.90
CA ILE A 4 -27.16 3.93 -57.00
C ILE A 4 -27.21 4.60 -55.63
N SER A 5 -27.91 3.99 -54.69
CA SER A 5 -27.94 4.42 -53.29
C SER A 5 -26.67 3.89 -52.61
N LEU A 6 -25.70 4.77 -52.34
CA LEU A 6 -24.57 4.45 -51.48
C LEU A 6 -25.06 4.50 -50.03
N SER A 7 -25.16 3.33 -49.41
CA SER A 7 -25.29 3.19 -47.96
C SER A 7 -23.92 3.32 -47.34
N THR A 8 -23.68 4.42 -46.63
CA THR A 8 -22.45 4.62 -45.85
C THR A 8 -22.55 3.80 -44.57
N LEU A 9 -21.85 2.67 -44.52
CA LEU A 9 -21.59 1.95 -43.27
C LEU A 9 -20.61 2.80 -42.44
N ALA A 10 -21.08 3.39 -41.34
CA ALA A 10 -20.20 3.96 -40.34
C ALA A 10 -19.58 2.81 -39.54
N ALA A 11 -18.30 2.53 -39.77
CA ALA A 11 -17.53 1.62 -38.95
C ALA A 11 -17.28 2.30 -37.58
N LEU A 12 -17.92 1.80 -36.52
CA LEU A 12 -17.45 2.06 -35.16
C LEU A 12 -16.06 1.42 -35.04
N ALA A 13 -15.02 2.26 -35.04
CA ALA A 13 -13.72 1.87 -34.56
C ALA A 13 -13.83 1.66 -33.04
N ALA A 14 -13.93 0.41 -32.61
CA ALA A 14 -13.66 0.05 -31.23
C ALA A 14 -12.16 0.23 -31.01
N CYS A 15 -11.75 1.39 -30.48
CA CYS A 15 -10.43 1.53 -29.90
C CYS A 15 -10.30 0.55 -28.73
N PRO A 16 -9.14 -0.10 -28.54
CA PRO A 16 -8.85 -0.77 -27.29
C PRO A 16 -9.00 0.27 -26.17
N VAL A 17 -9.56 -0.16 -25.04
CA VAL A 17 -9.76 0.64 -23.82
C VAL A 17 -8.48 1.44 -23.55
N ALA A 18 -8.50 2.73 -23.90
CA ALA A 18 -7.43 3.64 -23.51
C ALA A 18 -7.53 3.75 -21.99
N ALA A 19 -6.42 3.52 -21.29
CA ALA A 19 -6.32 3.80 -19.87
C ALA A 19 -6.84 5.22 -19.60
N ASP A 20 -7.51 5.42 -18.47
CA ASP A 20 -7.98 6.74 -18.05
C ASP A 20 -6.77 7.72 -18.04
N GLU A 21 -6.98 8.99 -18.36
CA GLU A 21 -5.92 10.00 -18.34
C GLU A 21 -5.23 10.02 -16.96
N LEU A 22 -6.01 9.81 -15.90
CA LEU A 22 -5.51 9.70 -14.54
C LEU A 22 -4.63 8.46 -14.32
N ASP A 23 -4.96 7.31 -14.92
CA ASP A 23 -4.12 6.10 -14.84
C ASP A 23 -2.76 6.34 -15.49
N THR A 24 -2.76 7.01 -16.65
CA THR A 24 -1.52 7.36 -17.37
C THR A 24 -0.65 8.31 -16.52
N GLN A 25 -1.26 9.30 -15.87
CA GLN A 25 -0.55 10.19 -14.97
C GLN A 25 -0.02 9.45 -13.73
N ALA A 26 -0.78 8.50 -13.18
CA ALA A 26 -0.38 7.72 -12.02
C ALA A 26 0.81 6.82 -12.32
N VAL A 27 0.79 6.13 -13.46
CA VAL A 27 1.93 5.33 -13.95
C VAL A 27 3.16 6.21 -14.16
N ALA A 28 3.01 7.34 -14.84
CA ALA A 28 4.14 8.25 -15.10
C ALA A 28 4.74 8.81 -13.79
N LEU A 29 3.91 9.12 -12.80
CA LEU A 29 4.37 9.57 -11.49
C LEU A 29 5.07 8.44 -10.72
N PHE A 30 4.51 7.23 -10.74
CA PHE A 30 5.13 6.06 -10.13
C PHE A 30 6.52 5.79 -10.71
N GLU A 31 6.64 5.72 -12.04
CA GLU A 31 7.91 5.48 -12.73
C GLU A 31 8.93 6.61 -12.54
N ALA A 32 8.48 7.83 -12.24
CA ALA A 32 9.36 8.93 -11.90
C ALA A 32 9.85 8.88 -10.44
N ALA A 33 9.10 8.25 -9.55
CA ALA A 33 9.38 8.22 -8.11
C ALA A 33 10.12 6.96 -7.65
N PHE A 34 9.94 5.84 -8.34
CA PHE A 34 10.51 4.55 -8.00
C PHE A 34 11.48 4.08 -9.08
N SER A 35 12.48 3.28 -8.69
CA SER A 35 13.46 2.66 -9.60
C SER A 35 13.32 1.14 -9.61
N ASP A 36 14.00 0.49 -10.54
CA ASP A 36 14.15 -0.96 -10.64
C ASP A 36 14.74 -1.58 -9.37
N ASP A 37 15.66 -0.90 -8.68
CA ASP A 37 16.18 -1.34 -7.38
C ASP A 37 15.12 -1.42 -6.27
N ILE A 38 14.04 -0.64 -6.34
CA ILE A 38 12.99 -0.58 -5.31
C ILE A 38 11.77 -1.42 -5.73
N CYS A 39 11.42 -1.40 -7.00
CA CYS A 39 10.23 -2.08 -7.56
C CYS A 39 10.61 -3.01 -8.73
N PRO A 40 11.51 -3.98 -8.53
CA PRO A 40 12.09 -4.77 -9.62
C PRO A 40 11.03 -5.53 -10.43
N LEU A 41 10.03 -6.11 -9.76
CA LEU A 41 8.99 -6.90 -10.43
C LEU A 41 8.16 -6.04 -11.40
N TYR A 42 7.86 -4.80 -11.03
CA TYR A 42 7.17 -3.88 -11.92
C TYR A 42 8.02 -3.57 -13.16
N PHE A 43 9.31 -3.25 -12.98
CA PHE A 43 10.15 -2.83 -14.10
C PHE A 43 10.54 -4.00 -15.03
N ASP A 44 10.54 -5.23 -14.52
CA ASP A 44 10.72 -6.44 -15.32
C ASP A 44 9.50 -6.77 -16.19
N ASP A 45 8.28 -6.62 -15.65
CA ASP A 45 7.02 -6.86 -16.36
C ASP A 45 5.95 -5.82 -15.94
N PRO A 46 5.93 -4.62 -16.56
CA PRO A 46 5.03 -3.54 -16.16
C PRO A 46 3.56 -3.92 -16.24
N ALA A 47 2.91 -3.99 -15.08
CA ALA A 47 1.50 -4.24 -14.94
C ALA A 47 0.74 -2.94 -14.61
N ALA A 48 -0.50 -2.83 -15.09
CA ALA A 48 -1.38 -1.74 -14.68
C ALA A 48 -1.64 -1.81 -13.16
N PRO A 49 -1.67 -0.66 -12.46
CA PRO A 49 -1.96 -0.65 -11.03
C PRO A 49 -3.39 -1.11 -10.75
N GLU A 50 -3.61 -1.67 -9.57
CA GLU A 50 -4.96 -1.83 -9.04
C GLU A 50 -5.51 -0.45 -8.66
N ARG A 51 -6.74 -0.14 -9.06
CA ARG A 51 -7.35 1.17 -8.85
C ARG A 51 -8.58 1.08 -7.95
N TYR A 52 -8.64 1.98 -6.98
CA TYR A 52 -9.74 2.10 -6.02
C TYR A 52 -10.27 3.53 -5.99
N ASP A 53 -11.51 3.74 -6.44
CA ASP A 53 -12.19 5.04 -6.40
C ASP A 53 -13.11 5.13 -5.16
N ILE A 54 -12.69 5.93 -4.19
CA ILE A 54 -13.31 6.06 -2.87
C ILE A 54 -14.19 7.31 -2.85
N THR A 55 -15.51 7.13 -2.82
CA THR A 55 -16.46 8.24 -2.70
C THR A 55 -16.78 8.51 -1.24
N ARG A 56 -16.48 9.72 -0.74
CA ARG A 56 -16.80 10.13 0.64
C ARG A 56 -17.95 11.12 0.68
N GLY A 57 -19.03 10.73 1.36
CA GLY A 57 -20.18 11.61 1.64
C GLY A 57 -20.78 12.28 0.40
N GLU A 58 -21.77 13.14 0.61
CA GLU A 58 -22.18 14.07 -0.43
C GLU A 58 -21.27 15.31 -0.39
N GLY A 59 -20.53 15.56 -1.47
CA GLY A 59 -19.77 16.79 -1.66
C GLY A 59 -18.29 16.75 -1.25
N GLU A 60 -17.77 15.66 -0.69
CA GLU A 60 -16.34 15.56 -0.34
C GLU A 60 -15.46 15.09 -1.50
N GLY A 61 -16.04 14.79 -2.66
CA GLY A 61 -15.32 14.33 -3.86
C GLY A 61 -14.92 12.85 -3.84
N THR A 62 -14.23 12.43 -4.89
CA THR A 62 -13.68 11.07 -5.02
C THR A 62 -12.18 11.13 -4.76
N LEU A 63 -11.70 10.26 -3.87
CA LEU A 63 -10.27 9.99 -3.70
C LEU A 63 -9.94 8.75 -4.52
N THR A 64 -8.78 8.70 -5.19
CA THR A 64 -8.37 7.52 -5.95
C THR A 64 -7.07 6.97 -5.39
N VAL A 65 -6.98 5.65 -5.24
CA VAL A 65 -5.77 4.93 -4.83
C VAL A 65 -5.32 4.02 -5.97
N PHE A 66 -4.04 4.08 -6.30
CA PHE A 66 -3.36 3.22 -7.27
C PHE A 66 -2.33 2.38 -6.52
N ALA A 67 -2.46 1.05 -6.55
CA ALA A 67 -1.53 0.12 -5.94
C ALA A 67 -0.69 -0.57 -7.02
N PHE A 68 0.63 -0.42 -6.92
CA PHE A 68 1.62 -1.00 -7.82
C PHE A 68 2.34 -2.14 -7.11
N THR A 69 2.33 -3.33 -7.71
CA THR A 69 3.11 -4.45 -7.17
C THR A 69 4.58 -4.23 -7.49
N CYS A 70 5.41 -4.02 -6.47
CA CYS A 70 6.83 -3.72 -6.61
C CYS A 70 7.69 -4.98 -6.55
N ASP A 71 7.34 -5.91 -5.67
CA ASP A 71 8.10 -7.15 -5.48
C ASP A 71 7.20 -8.26 -4.90
N PHE A 72 7.64 -9.51 -5.06
CA PHE A 72 6.97 -10.69 -4.52
C PHE A 72 7.99 -11.71 -4.02
N GLY A 73 8.11 -11.82 -2.69
CA GLY A 73 8.80 -12.91 -2.02
C GLY A 73 7.89 -14.11 -1.74
N ALA A 74 8.44 -15.21 -1.25
CA ALA A 74 7.69 -16.44 -0.97
C ALA A 74 6.50 -16.26 0.00
N TYR A 75 6.52 -15.22 0.83
CA TYR A 75 5.52 -14.98 1.88
C TYR A 75 5.03 -13.54 1.97
N ASN A 76 5.67 -12.62 1.26
CA ASN A 76 5.44 -11.19 1.35
C ASN A 76 5.33 -10.60 -0.06
N ARG A 77 4.30 -9.80 -0.29
CA ARG A 77 4.17 -8.91 -1.45
C ARG A 77 4.50 -7.50 -1.03
N VAL A 78 5.25 -6.77 -1.85
CA VAL A 78 5.58 -5.36 -1.61
C VAL A 78 4.80 -4.51 -2.59
N ASP A 79 4.08 -3.52 -2.07
CA ASP A 79 3.25 -2.62 -2.85
C ASP A 79 3.64 -1.16 -2.61
N ALA A 80 3.71 -0.38 -3.70
CA ALA A 80 3.83 1.07 -3.67
C ALA A 80 2.50 1.71 -4.06
N PHE A 81 2.27 2.93 -3.59
CA PHE A 81 0.98 3.59 -3.76
C PHE A 81 1.12 5.00 -4.33
N VAL A 82 0.30 5.31 -5.32
CA VAL A 82 0.01 6.67 -5.77
C VAL A 82 -1.43 6.97 -5.40
N ILE A 83 -1.70 8.18 -4.92
CA ILE A 83 -3.04 8.61 -4.53
C ILE A 83 -3.39 9.94 -5.17
N GLN A 84 -4.66 10.08 -5.51
CA GLN A 84 -5.28 11.34 -5.88
C GLN A 84 -6.15 11.78 -4.71
N THR A 85 -5.77 12.89 -4.08
CA THR A 85 -6.61 13.54 -3.07
C THR A 85 -7.17 14.87 -3.59
N ASN A 86 -8.23 15.35 -2.95
CA ASN A 86 -8.83 16.63 -3.31
C ASN A 86 -7.99 17.84 -2.89
N LEU A 87 -7.04 17.67 -1.95
CA LEU A 87 -6.19 18.75 -1.48
C LEU A 87 -4.90 18.86 -2.30
N ASP A 88 -4.20 17.75 -2.48
CA ASP A 88 -2.82 17.73 -2.98
C ASP A 88 -2.71 17.23 -4.43
N GLY A 89 -3.82 16.80 -5.01
CA GLY A 89 -3.82 16.23 -6.35
C GLY A 89 -3.24 14.82 -6.36
N LEU A 90 -2.70 14.41 -7.52
CA LEU A 90 -2.00 13.15 -7.71
C LEU A 90 -0.60 13.22 -7.12
N HIS A 91 -0.27 12.33 -6.18
CA HIS A 91 1.05 12.27 -5.54
C HIS A 91 1.35 10.85 -5.03
N VAL A 92 2.63 10.57 -4.77
CA VAL A 92 3.06 9.30 -4.16
C VAL A 92 2.62 9.28 -2.71
N ALA A 93 1.99 8.20 -2.27
CA ALA A 93 1.65 8.04 -0.87
C ALA A 93 2.90 7.76 -0.03
N SER A 94 2.87 8.25 1.20
CA SER A 94 3.89 7.99 2.21
C SER A 94 3.22 7.57 3.50
N PHE A 95 3.80 6.61 4.19
CA PHE A 95 3.20 5.96 5.35
C PHE A 95 4.09 6.18 6.57
N ALA A 96 3.50 6.69 7.65
CA ALA A 96 4.16 6.69 8.95
C ALA A 96 4.20 5.26 9.50
N GLN A 97 5.37 4.83 9.98
CA GLN A 97 5.59 3.54 10.61
C GLN A 97 6.37 3.73 11.93
N PRO A 98 6.03 3.03 13.03
CA PRO A 98 6.85 3.07 14.23
C PRO A 98 8.23 2.43 13.99
N ALA A 99 9.28 3.14 14.39
CA ALA A 99 10.60 2.55 14.53
C ALA A 99 10.66 1.82 15.88
N LEU A 100 10.91 0.52 15.86
CA LEU A 100 10.81 -0.35 17.04
C LEU A 100 12.07 -0.29 17.90
N ASP A 101 11.88 -0.32 19.22
CA ASP A 101 12.92 -0.57 20.22
C ASP A 101 12.74 -2.01 20.74
N LEU A 102 13.66 -2.90 20.36
CA LEU A 102 13.60 -4.33 20.70
C LEU A 102 14.83 -4.72 21.50
N THR A 103 14.60 -5.34 22.65
CA THR A 103 15.66 -6.00 23.43
C THR A 103 15.23 -7.41 23.78
N TYR A 104 16.14 -8.36 23.62
CA TYR A 104 15.99 -9.75 24.00
C TYR A 104 16.83 -10.05 25.25
N THR A 105 16.51 -11.13 25.96
CA THR A 105 17.12 -11.46 27.26
C THR A 105 18.58 -11.92 27.17
N ASP A 106 19.03 -12.42 26.01
CA ASP A 106 20.42 -12.79 25.79
C ASP A 106 21.36 -11.56 25.70
N GLU A 107 22.60 -11.70 26.20
CA GLU A 107 23.59 -10.62 26.21
C GLU A 107 24.02 -10.15 24.81
N ASN A 108 23.82 -10.97 23.77
CA ASN A 108 24.08 -10.63 22.38
C ASN A 108 22.80 -10.19 21.63
N ASN A 109 21.67 -10.01 22.33
CA ASN A 109 20.39 -9.56 21.77
C ASN A 109 19.87 -10.45 20.62
N THR A 110 19.98 -11.77 20.78
CA THR A 110 19.60 -12.71 19.71
C THR A 110 18.10 -12.93 19.66
N MET A 111 17.55 -12.98 18.45
CA MET A 111 16.11 -13.19 18.18
C MET A 111 15.64 -14.61 18.51
N GLU A 112 16.57 -15.51 18.86
CA GLU A 112 16.29 -16.87 19.35
C GLU A 112 16.09 -16.92 20.87
N SER A 113 16.23 -15.78 21.57
CA SER A 113 16.04 -15.65 23.02
C SER A 113 14.73 -14.92 23.35
N GLU A 114 14.27 -15.03 24.59
CA GLU A 114 13.01 -14.42 25.02
C GLU A 114 13.05 -12.89 24.87
N LEU A 115 11.97 -12.31 24.36
CA LEU A 115 11.78 -10.86 24.23
C LEU A 115 11.72 -10.20 25.61
N ALA A 116 12.66 -9.30 25.90
CA ALA A 116 12.73 -8.58 27.17
C ALA A 116 12.04 -7.21 27.11
N HIS A 117 12.09 -6.54 25.96
CA HIS A 117 11.49 -5.23 25.74
C HIS A 117 11.00 -5.07 24.31
N LEU A 118 9.83 -4.46 24.18
CA LEU A 118 9.24 -4.01 22.92
C LEU A 118 8.64 -2.62 23.16
N GLY A 119 9.07 -1.66 22.37
CA GLY A 119 8.61 -0.28 22.43
C GLY A 119 8.75 0.47 21.11
N ILE A 120 8.40 1.75 21.12
CA ILE A 120 8.56 2.65 19.98
C ILE A 120 9.72 3.61 20.26
N ALA A 121 10.78 3.54 19.47
CA ALA A 121 11.91 4.47 19.51
C ALA A 121 11.62 5.80 18.79
N GLY A 122 10.69 5.78 17.84
CA GLY A 122 10.32 6.93 17.03
C GLY A 122 9.38 6.55 15.89
N TYR A 123 9.27 7.43 14.90
CA TYR A 123 8.50 7.16 13.68
C TYR A 123 9.36 7.44 12.45
N GLU A 124 9.23 6.58 11.46
CA GLU A 124 9.83 6.71 10.15
C GLU A 124 8.76 6.82 9.06
N THR A 125 9.20 7.18 7.87
CA THR A 125 8.35 7.23 6.68
C THR A 125 8.80 6.17 5.71
N THR A 126 7.85 5.37 5.22
CA THR A 126 8.06 4.43 4.11
C THR A 126 7.17 4.79 2.91
N ALA A 127 7.64 4.47 1.71
CA ALA A 127 6.90 4.63 0.45
C ALA A 127 6.24 3.32 -0.03
N THR A 128 6.57 2.19 0.60
CA THR A 128 6.02 0.88 0.29
C THR A 128 5.45 0.22 1.54
N LEU A 129 4.48 -0.66 1.32
CA LEU A 129 3.87 -1.49 2.36
C LEU A 129 3.96 -2.96 1.98
N ILE A 130 3.99 -3.83 2.98
CA ILE A 130 4.09 -5.28 2.80
C ILE A 130 2.76 -5.94 3.10
N ASN A 131 2.30 -6.82 2.21
CA ASN A 131 1.02 -7.53 2.30
C ASN A 131 -0.15 -6.57 2.54
N ALA A 132 -0.18 -5.48 1.79
CA ALA A 132 -1.19 -4.45 1.91
C ALA A 132 -2.51 -4.91 1.27
N ALA A 133 -3.62 -4.65 1.97
CA ALA A 133 -4.97 -4.79 1.47
C ALA A 133 -5.71 -3.46 1.59
N VAL A 134 -6.32 -3.00 0.50
CA VAL A 134 -7.10 -1.77 0.45
C VAL A 134 -8.59 -2.09 0.64
N ASP A 135 -9.24 -1.45 1.59
CA ASP A 135 -10.71 -1.49 1.72
C ASP A 135 -11.33 -0.57 0.66
N GLU A 136 -12.00 -1.16 -0.33
CA GLU A 136 -12.57 -0.45 -1.50
C GLU A 136 -13.60 0.63 -1.13
N ARG A 137 -14.17 0.57 0.08
CA ARG A 137 -15.22 1.51 0.52
C ARG A 137 -14.65 2.73 1.22
N THR A 138 -13.56 2.57 1.96
CA THR A 138 -12.99 3.61 2.83
C THR A 138 -11.64 4.12 2.35
N GLY A 139 -10.97 3.32 1.53
CA GLY A 139 -9.56 3.50 1.16
C GLY A 139 -8.61 3.17 2.31
N GLN A 140 -9.08 2.57 3.42
CA GLN A 140 -8.21 2.16 4.51
C GLN A 140 -7.25 1.07 4.00
N ILE A 141 -5.98 1.16 4.40
CA ILE A 141 -5.01 0.10 4.15
C ILE A 141 -4.76 -0.67 5.44
N VAL A 142 -4.77 -1.99 5.34
CA VAL A 142 -4.32 -2.90 6.40
C VAL A 142 -3.13 -3.71 5.88
N THR A 143 -2.10 -3.89 6.70
CA THR A 143 -0.94 -4.74 6.39
C THR A 143 -0.78 -5.86 7.40
N GLN A 144 -0.13 -6.93 6.97
CA GLN A 144 0.41 -7.96 7.87
C GLN A 144 1.74 -8.45 7.31
N GLU A 145 2.82 -7.81 7.72
CA GLU A 145 4.19 -8.13 7.32
C GLU A 145 4.73 -9.28 8.14
N LYS A 146 5.19 -10.33 7.46
CA LYS A 146 5.88 -11.45 8.12
C LYS A 146 7.37 -11.17 8.15
N TRP A 147 7.97 -11.15 9.34
CA TRP A 147 9.41 -10.94 9.49
C TRP A 147 10.21 -12.19 9.08
N ARG A 148 9.58 -13.36 9.14
CA ARG A 148 10.10 -14.62 8.59
C ARG A 148 9.00 -15.48 7.99
N GLY A 149 9.37 -16.46 7.17
CA GLY A 149 8.41 -17.26 6.39
C GLY A 149 7.39 -18.07 7.19
N VAL A 150 7.64 -18.33 8.47
CA VAL A 150 6.70 -19.00 9.38
C VAL A 150 5.58 -18.04 9.82
N GLY A 151 5.86 -16.74 9.87
CA GLY A 151 4.89 -15.69 10.19
C GLY A 151 4.54 -15.53 11.66
N ASP A 152 5.22 -16.23 12.56
CA ASP A 152 5.11 -16.11 14.02
C ASP A 152 5.82 -14.88 14.59
N ALA A 153 6.70 -14.25 13.81
CA ALA A 153 7.15 -12.89 14.04
C ALA A 153 6.62 -11.99 12.92
N MET A 154 5.95 -10.90 13.30
CA MET A 154 5.20 -10.07 12.37
C MET A 154 4.98 -8.64 12.87
N SER A 155 4.68 -7.75 11.94
CA SER A 155 4.11 -6.43 12.19
C SER A 155 2.81 -6.29 11.40
N ALA A 156 1.82 -5.60 11.97
CA ALA A 156 0.57 -5.30 11.29
C ALA A 156 0.21 -3.83 11.51
N GLY A 157 -0.24 -3.16 10.46
CA GLY A 157 -0.61 -1.75 10.53
C GLY A 157 -1.95 -1.47 9.89
N THR A 158 -2.60 -0.40 10.34
CA THR A 158 -3.83 0.13 9.72
C THR A 158 -3.66 1.62 9.48
N TRP A 159 -3.88 2.07 8.26
CA TRP A 159 -3.82 3.48 7.86
C TRP A 159 -5.15 3.94 7.29
N ASP A 160 -5.70 5.02 7.86
CA ASP A 160 -6.87 5.67 7.31
C ASP A 160 -6.45 6.62 6.20
N LEU A 161 -7.09 6.49 5.04
CA LEU A 161 -7.01 7.51 4.00
C LEU A 161 -7.69 8.81 4.51
N THR A 162 -7.09 9.96 4.25
CA THR A 162 -7.67 11.28 4.54
C THR A 162 -7.62 12.16 3.29
N LEU A 163 -8.14 13.39 3.37
CA LEU A 163 -8.02 14.34 2.27
C LEU A 163 -6.57 14.77 1.98
N GLN A 164 -5.62 14.48 2.87
CA GLN A 164 -4.18 14.79 2.76
C GLN A 164 -3.31 13.55 2.46
N GLY A 165 -3.87 12.35 2.56
CA GLY A 165 -3.11 11.09 2.48
C GLY A 165 -3.32 10.20 3.69
N TYR A 166 -2.41 9.25 3.89
CA TYR A 166 -2.57 8.18 4.87
C TYR A 166 -2.10 8.57 6.28
N VAL A 167 -2.91 8.22 7.28
CA VAL A 167 -2.61 8.42 8.69
C VAL A 167 -2.62 7.08 9.40
N LEU A 168 -1.52 6.74 10.08
CA LEU A 168 -1.42 5.52 10.89
C LEU A 168 -2.42 5.56 12.05
N ARG A 169 -3.20 4.49 12.22
CA ARG A 169 -4.25 4.34 13.24
C ARG A 169 -3.92 3.25 14.24
N ASP A 170 -3.54 2.09 13.76
CA ASP A 170 -3.25 0.94 14.60
C ASP A 170 -1.92 0.32 14.15
N TYR A 171 -1.12 -0.14 15.11
CA TYR A 171 0.11 -0.87 14.84
C TYR A 171 0.31 -1.95 15.89
N GLU A 172 0.50 -3.18 15.45
CA GLU A 172 0.66 -4.38 16.27
C GLU A 172 1.95 -5.09 15.88
N VAL A 173 2.64 -5.68 16.86
CA VAL A 173 3.91 -6.38 16.66
C VAL A 173 3.91 -7.68 17.45
N ASP A 174 4.34 -8.75 16.80
CA ASP A 174 4.84 -9.96 17.46
C ASP A 174 6.32 -10.10 17.15
N ALA A 175 7.16 -9.93 18.18
CA ALA A 175 8.61 -10.07 18.09
C ALA A 175 9.11 -11.25 18.93
N SER A 176 8.27 -12.24 19.24
CA SER A 176 8.60 -13.34 20.14
C SER A 176 9.37 -14.49 19.49
N TYR A 177 9.16 -14.74 18.19
CA TYR A 177 9.79 -15.82 17.42
C TYR A 177 9.55 -17.25 17.96
N ASP A 178 8.52 -17.43 18.80
CA ASP A 178 8.27 -18.67 19.56
C ASP A 178 7.41 -19.71 18.81
N GLY A 179 6.99 -19.42 17.58
CA GLY A 179 6.11 -20.26 16.76
C GLY A 179 4.62 -20.06 17.01
N GLU A 180 4.24 -19.18 17.93
CA GLU A 180 2.85 -18.77 18.19
C GLU A 180 2.57 -17.39 17.60
N LEU A 181 1.30 -16.96 17.63
CA LEU A 181 0.88 -15.63 17.17
C LEU A 181 0.29 -14.88 18.36
N ASN A 182 1.12 -14.05 18.97
CA ASN A 182 0.90 -13.28 20.18
C ASN A 182 1.16 -11.77 19.95
N PRO A 183 0.55 -11.13 18.93
CA PRO A 183 0.80 -9.72 18.65
C PRO A 183 0.32 -8.83 19.78
N VAL A 184 1.12 -7.80 20.09
CA VAL A 184 0.76 -6.74 21.03
C VAL A 184 0.57 -5.42 20.29
N SER A 185 -0.46 -4.66 20.67
CA SER A 185 -0.70 -3.33 20.12
C SER A 185 0.27 -2.32 20.71
N LEU A 186 0.99 -1.59 19.86
CA LEU A 186 1.81 -0.44 20.25
C LEU A 186 1.11 0.88 19.97
N LEU A 187 0.21 0.90 18.99
CA LEU A 187 -0.66 2.01 18.67
C LEU A 187 -2.09 1.51 18.51
N LYS A 188 -3.04 2.19 19.14
CA LYS A 188 -4.48 1.92 18.97
C LYS A 188 -5.25 3.21 18.73
N ASN A 189 -6.08 3.27 17.70
CA ASN A 189 -6.89 4.44 17.36
C ASN A 189 -6.08 5.77 17.24
N GLY A 190 -4.82 5.68 16.83
CA GLY A 190 -3.90 6.80 16.67
C GLY A 190 -3.24 7.26 17.98
N GLN A 191 -3.29 6.46 19.05
CA GLN A 191 -2.65 6.75 20.34
C GLN A 191 -1.72 5.61 20.74
N PRO A 192 -0.54 5.90 21.34
CA PRO A 192 0.31 4.87 21.93
C PRO A 192 -0.44 4.07 22.99
N VAL A 193 -0.13 2.79 23.11
CA VAL A 193 -0.63 1.92 24.19
C VAL A 193 0.43 1.90 25.29
N ASP A 194 -0.02 2.15 26.53
CA ASP A 194 0.82 2.10 27.75
C ASP A 194 1.07 0.67 28.24
#